data_AF-A0A1B6K107-F1
#
_entry.id   AF-A0A1B6K107-F1
#
_cell.length_a   1.000
_cell.length_b   1.000
_cell.length_c   1.000
_cell.angle_alpha   90.00
_cell.angle_beta   90.00
_cell.angle_gamma   90.00
#
_symmetry.space_group_name_H-M   'P 1'
#
loop_
_entity.id
_entity.type
_entity.pdbx_description
1 polymer ?
#
loop_
_entity_poly.entity_id
_entity_poly.type
_entity_poly.pdbx_seq_one_letter_code
_entity_poly.pdbx_strand_id
1 'polypeptide(L)'
;EVSGRSQVTCTDDMSLKECTSPMDDETWNAYHTINNRARAVCYATRQQQFRILSEMTVNKLMSSALKQVTSMESLKELQKELNLLTSETMSSLKEGQKGLANQNSGMQLAQRKIMDDISSTIRQLTKEKTLIQNTQSQLDSLSRKLSYQFDEAESRLGTQSELHQETHKQILSHLEDITQKADILWKLLEHKSEKVIKQQDEIQKRMQEALDSLIQINCSVNYLKGLVDQVKADVDSKILWATTAIGGDKTTLVLVLQHCLLLVAGVLVSLFLQLSIACRLSLLIVVLFNIALVYNRQPLTLLSLSGTIVGLWTVSTVSPVCWLAFNKYKADSIKSHEHSKTHGKEEEEEVEDDKSSTKSSTRSENSSGSHGIIDNGLSYNKLDHNEDRISLSSLRHRSSPTGHSICAAVCRNGQFCRSSVTPGRKFCKRHISH
;
A
#
# COMPACT_ATOMS: atom_id res chain seq x y z
N GLU A 1 8.73 -94.75 -132.44
CA GLU A 1 9.63 -95.16 -133.54
C GLU A 1 11.07 -94.86 -133.14
N VAL A 2 12.06 -95.44 -133.82
CA VAL A 2 13.46 -95.01 -133.69
C VAL A 2 13.69 -93.81 -134.60
N SER A 3 13.73 -92.61 -134.04
CA SER A 3 14.30 -91.45 -134.74
C SER A 3 15.77 -91.71 -134.99
N GLY A 4 16.22 -91.72 -136.26
CA GLY A 4 17.58 -92.06 -136.68
C GLY A 4 18.66 -91.02 -136.33
N ARG A 5 18.69 -90.56 -135.08
CA ARG A 5 19.74 -89.70 -134.51
C ARG A 5 20.74 -90.55 -133.74
N SER A 6 22.02 -90.22 -133.87
CA SER A 6 23.09 -90.75 -133.03
C SER A 6 22.80 -90.49 -131.55
N GLN A 7 22.95 -91.52 -130.71
CA GLN A 7 22.90 -91.40 -129.26
C GLN A 7 24.30 -91.70 -128.71
N VAL A 8 24.96 -90.68 -128.17
CA VAL A 8 26.25 -90.83 -127.51
C VAL A 8 26.02 -90.97 -126.02
N THR A 9 26.33 -92.14 -125.48
CA THR A 9 26.22 -92.45 -124.05
C THR A 9 27.52 -92.10 -123.33
N CYS A 10 27.47 -91.13 -122.41
CA CYS A 10 28.60 -90.77 -121.56
C CYS A 10 28.38 -91.28 -120.12
N THR A 11 29.47 -91.62 -119.42
CA THR A 11 29.47 -92.00 -117.99
C THR A 11 30.10 -90.89 -117.14
N ASP A 12 29.93 -90.97 -115.82
CA ASP A 12 30.50 -89.97 -114.90
C ASP A 12 32.04 -90.04 -114.79
N ASP A 13 32.65 -91.16 -115.23
CA ASP A 13 34.09 -91.41 -115.14
C ASP A 13 34.92 -90.79 -116.28
N MET A 14 34.27 -90.48 -117.42
CA MET A 14 34.94 -89.96 -118.62
C MET A 14 34.95 -88.43 -118.64
N SER A 15 36.03 -87.83 -119.17
CA SER A 15 36.07 -86.38 -119.33
C SER A 15 35.07 -85.91 -120.38
N LEU A 16 34.60 -84.66 -120.25
CA LEU A 16 33.73 -84.03 -121.24
C LEU A 16 34.31 -84.10 -122.65
N LYS A 17 35.64 -84.01 -122.80
CA LYS A 17 36.33 -84.11 -124.09
C LYS A 17 36.19 -85.49 -124.73
N GLU A 18 36.33 -86.56 -123.94
CA GLU A 18 36.19 -87.94 -124.41
C GLU A 18 34.72 -88.24 -124.77
N CYS A 19 33.79 -87.84 -123.90
CA CYS A 19 32.34 -87.88 -124.13
C CYS A 19 31.93 -87.22 -125.47
N THR A 20 32.56 -86.10 -125.84
CA THR A 20 32.26 -85.38 -127.09
C THR A 20 33.02 -85.86 -128.32
N SER A 21 34.07 -86.68 -128.16
CA SER A 21 34.95 -87.09 -129.25
C SER A 21 34.31 -87.93 -130.38
N PRO A 22 33.22 -88.69 -130.18
CA PRO A 22 32.55 -89.43 -131.25
C PRO A 22 31.33 -88.69 -131.85
N MET A 23 31.12 -87.42 -131.52
CA MET A 23 30.02 -86.63 -132.09
C MET A 23 30.36 -86.11 -133.48
N ASP A 24 29.40 -86.17 -134.40
CA ASP A 24 29.46 -85.49 -135.69
C ASP A 24 29.20 -83.97 -135.54
N ASP A 25 29.53 -83.19 -136.59
CA ASP A 25 29.43 -81.72 -136.57
C ASP A 25 28.00 -81.20 -136.31
N GLU A 26 26.96 -81.91 -136.78
CA GLU A 26 25.57 -81.50 -136.54
C GLU A 26 25.18 -81.74 -135.08
N THR A 27 25.47 -82.94 -134.56
CA THR A 27 25.27 -83.30 -133.15
C THR A 27 26.04 -82.39 -132.20
N TRP A 28 27.31 -82.08 -132.51
CA TRP A 28 28.13 -81.18 -131.71
C TRP A 28 27.59 -79.75 -131.71
N ASN A 29 27.19 -79.21 -132.86
CA ASN A 29 26.61 -77.87 -132.96
C ASN A 29 25.24 -77.79 -132.23
N ALA A 30 24.41 -78.84 -132.34
CA ALA A 30 23.16 -78.96 -131.59
C ALA A 30 23.41 -78.98 -130.07
N TYR A 31 24.34 -79.80 -129.60
CA TYR A 31 24.76 -79.85 -128.19
C TYR A 31 25.27 -78.49 -127.70
N HIS A 32 26.21 -77.87 -128.43
CA HIS A 32 26.79 -76.57 -128.08
C HIS A 32 25.74 -75.45 -128.05
N THR A 33 24.79 -75.45 -129.00
CA THR A 33 23.66 -74.50 -129.03
C THR A 33 22.74 -74.69 -127.83
N ILE A 34 22.39 -75.93 -127.46
CA ILE A 34 21.57 -76.23 -126.28
C ILE A 34 22.30 -75.86 -124.99
N ASN A 35 23.58 -76.21 -124.86
CA ASN A 35 24.42 -75.90 -123.70
C ASN A 35 24.54 -74.37 -123.50
N ASN A 36 24.84 -73.60 -124.54
CA ASN A 36 24.93 -72.14 -124.42
C ASN A 36 23.58 -71.49 -124.10
N ARG A 37 22.47 -72.01 -124.64
CA ARG A 37 21.12 -71.55 -124.25
C ARG A 37 20.80 -71.88 -122.79
N ALA A 38 21.12 -73.09 -122.33
CA ALA A 38 20.96 -73.49 -120.93
C ALA A 38 21.80 -72.61 -119.99
N ARG A 39 23.07 -72.37 -120.32
CA ARG A 39 23.95 -71.46 -119.58
C ARG A 39 23.42 -70.03 -119.55
N ALA A 40 22.95 -69.50 -120.68
CA ALA A 40 22.35 -68.16 -120.74
C ALA A 40 21.10 -68.04 -119.85
N VAL A 41 20.21 -69.05 -119.86
CA VAL A 41 19.06 -69.12 -118.95
C VAL A 41 19.52 -69.19 -117.50
N CYS A 42 20.44 -70.09 -117.14
CA CYS A 42 20.97 -70.20 -115.77
C CYS A 42 21.60 -68.89 -115.27
N TYR A 43 22.35 -68.16 -116.12
CA TYR A 43 22.90 -66.85 -115.76
C TYR A 43 21.81 -65.79 -115.59
N ALA A 44 20.79 -65.76 -116.46
CA ALA A 44 19.66 -64.85 -116.34
C ALA A 44 18.84 -65.10 -115.06
N THR A 45 18.49 -66.36 -114.77
CA THR A 45 17.79 -66.75 -113.53
C THR A 45 18.61 -66.41 -112.29
N ARG A 46 19.93 -66.67 -112.29
CA ARG A 46 20.82 -66.31 -111.18
C ARG A 46 20.92 -64.81 -110.96
N GLN A 47 20.96 -64.01 -112.04
CA GLN A 47 20.96 -62.55 -111.96
C GLN A 47 19.63 -62.00 -111.42
N GLN A 48 18.50 -62.58 -111.85
CA GLN A 48 17.18 -62.24 -111.32
C GLN A 48 17.06 -62.60 -109.83
N GLN A 49 17.53 -63.79 -109.43
CA GLN A 49 17.56 -64.20 -108.02
C GLN A 49 18.44 -63.27 -107.18
N PHE A 50 19.63 -62.92 -107.66
CA PHE A 50 20.54 -61.97 -106.98
C PHE A 50 19.89 -60.59 -106.83
N ARG A 51 19.21 -60.10 -107.87
CA ARG A 51 18.46 -58.84 -107.84
C ARG A 51 17.35 -58.86 -106.77
N ILE A 52 16.50 -59.89 -106.78
CA ILE A 52 15.39 -60.03 -105.81
C ILE A 52 15.92 -60.13 -104.37
N LEU A 53 16.98 -60.92 -104.14
CA LEU A 53 17.64 -61.00 -102.83
C LEU A 53 18.24 -59.66 -102.40
N SER A 54 18.81 -58.89 -103.33
CA SER A 54 19.35 -57.55 -103.05
C SER A 54 18.26 -56.54 -102.70
N GLU A 55 17.18 -56.49 -103.48
CA GLU A 55 16.02 -55.62 -103.22
C GLU A 55 15.36 -55.94 -101.88
N MET A 56 15.16 -57.23 -101.55
CA MET A 56 14.67 -57.65 -100.22
C MET A 56 15.65 -57.29 -99.09
N THR A 57 16.96 -57.44 -99.31
CA THR A 57 17.98 -57.12 -98.31
C THR A 57 18.03 -55.62 -98.03
N VAL A 58 18.00 -54.78 -99.06
CA VAL A 58 17.94 -53.31 -98.92
C VAL A 58 16.67 -52.88 -98.19
N ASN A 59 15.51 -53.41 -98.58
CA ASN A 59 14.24 -53.12 -97.88
C ASN A 59 14.26 -53.57 -96.42
N LYS A 60 14.87 -54.71 -96.10
CA LYS A 60 15.03 -55.20 -94.72
C LYS A 60 16.02 -54.34 -93.91
N LEU A 61 17.12 -53.89 -94.51
CA LEU A 61 18.07 -52.99 -93.87
C LEU A 61 17.45 -51.61 -93.61
N MET A 62 16.75 -51.03 -94.58
CA MET A 62 16.09 -49.74 -94.45
C MET A 62 14.98 -49.76 -93.40
N SER A 63 14.12 -50.78 -93.39
CA SER A 63 13.09 -50.95 -92.35
C SER A 63 13.67 -51.23 -90.96
N SER A 64 14.80 -51.95 -90.86
CA SER A 64 15.52 -52.13 -89.60
C SER A 64 16.14 -50.82 -89.09
N ALA A 65 16.76 -50.04 -89.98
CA ALA A 65 17.35 -48.74 -89.64
C ALA A 65 16.27 -47.73 -89.20
N LEU A 66 15.14 -47.65 -89.92
CA LEU A 66 13.99 -46.82 -89.54
C LEU A 66 13.45 -47.24 -88.16
N LYS A 67 13.30 -48.55 -87.91
CA LYS A 67 12.87 -49.07 -86.60
C LYS A 67 13.87 -48.74 -85.49
N GLN A 68 15.17 -48.73 -85.78
CA GLN A 68 16.19 -48.32 -84.82
C GLN A 68 16.12 -46.81 -84.52
N VAL A 69 15.95 -45.96 -85.54
CA VAL A 69 15.79 -44.51 -85.37
C VAL A 69 14.55 -44.17 -84.54
N THR A 70 13.38 -44.75 -84.84
CA THR A 70 12.16 -44.52 -84.03
C THR A 70 12.29 -45.05 -82.60
N SER A 71 13.04 -46.15 -82.41
CA SER A 71 13.38 -46.63 -81.05
C SER A 71 14.26 -45.63 -80.30
N MET A 72 15.29 -45.06 -80.96
CA MET A 72 16.16 -44.03 -80.36
C MET A 72 15.40 -42.73 -80.07
N GLU A 73 14.40 -42.36 -80.87
CA GLU A 73 13.51 -41.23 -80.59
C GLU A 73 12.63 -41.48 -79.36
N SER A 74 12.07 -42.70 -79.20
CA SER A 74 11.32 -43.05 -77.99
C SER A 74 12.21 -43.07 -76.73
N LEU A 75 13.47 -43.54 -76.84
CA LEU A 75 14.45 -43.49 -75.75
C LEU A 75 14.83 -42.05 -75.38
N LYS A 76 14.94 -41.14 -76.35
CA LYS A 76 15.22 -39.72 -76.12
C LYS A 76 14.10 -39.03 -75.34
N GLU A 77 12.83 -39.33 -75.66
CA GLU A 77 11.70 -38.75 -74.93
C GLU A 77 11.57 -39.34 -73.52
N LEU A 78 11.75 -40.66 -73.35
CA LEU A 78 11.85 -41.29 -72.02
C LEU A 78 13.01 -40.71 -71.18
N GLN A 79 14.16 -40.42 -71.78
CA GLN A 79 15.29 -39.77 -71.10
C GLN A 79 14.97 -38.32 -70.71
N LYS A 80 14.19 -37.60 -71.53
CA LYS A 80 13.71 -36.25 -71.23
C LYS A 80 12.68 -36.23 -70.09
N GLU A 81 11.74 -37.17 -70.09
CA GLU A 81 10.80 -37.39 -68.98
C GLU A 81 11.54 -37.75 -67.68
N LEU A 82 12.50 -38.68 -67.72
CA LEU A 82 13.35 -39.03 -66.58
C LEU A 82 14.11 -37.83 -66.01
N ASN A 83 14.66 -36.97 -66.87
CA ASN A 83 15.36 -35.75 -66.42
C ASN A 83 14.40 -34.74 -65.78
N LEU A 84 13.17 -34.59 -66.29
CA LEU A 84 12.15 -33.73 -65.69
C LEU A 84 11.72 -34.26 -64.32
N LEU A 85 11.35 -35.54 -64.22
CA LEU A 85 11.00 -36.21 -62.96
C LEU A 85 12.14 -36.16 -61.93
N THR A 86 13.39 -36.33 -62.37
CA THR A 86 14.58 -36.23 -61.50
C THR A 86 14.79 -34.80 -61.01
N SER A 87 14.58 -33.79 -61.86
CA SER A 87 14.68 -32.37 -61.49
C SER A 87 13.59 -31.95 -60.50
N GLU A 88 12.34 -32.38 -60.73
CA GLU A 88 11.22 -32.18 -59.83
C GLU A 88 11.46 -32.86 -58.47
N THR A 89 11.82 -34.15 -58.48
CA THR A 89 12.15 -34.92 -57.27
C THR A 89 13.29 -34.28 -56.48
N MET A 90 14.34 -33.77 -57.16
CA MET A 90 15.45 -33.05 -56.53
C MET A 90 15.00 -31.72 -55.92
N SER A 91 14.07 -31.01 -56.56
CA SER A 91 13.47 -29.78 -56.04
C SER A 91 12.64 -30.04 -54.78
N SER A 92 11.73 -31.02 -54.83
CA SER A 92 10.92 -31.43 -53.67
C SER A 92 11.78 -31.98 -52.52
N LEU A 93 12.84 -32.73 -52.82
CA LEU A 93 13.80 -33.21 -51.82
C LEU A 93 14.54 -32.05 -51.14
N LYS A 94 14.98 -31.04 -51.93
CA LYS A 94 15.64 -29.83 -51.42
C LYS A 94 14.71 -28.98 -50.55
N GLU A 95 13.44 -28.86 -50.94
CA GLU A 95 12.42 -28.19 -50.14
C GLU A 95 12.11 -28.95 -48.84
N GLY A 96 11.96 -30.28 -48.92
CA GLY A 96 11.81 -31.15 -47.74
C GLY A 96 12.99 -31.07 -46.78
N GLN A 97 14.23 -31.07 -47.28
CA GLN A 97 15.44 -30.87 -46.48
C GLN A 97 15.48 -29.48 -45.83
N LYS A 98 15.06 -28.42 -46.54
CA LYS A 98 14.93 -27.07 -45.98
C LYS A 98 13.87 -27.02 -44.86
N GLY A 99 12.74 -27.71 -45.05
CA GLY A 99 11.71 -27.89 -44.02
C GLY A 99 12.24 -28.61 -42.77
N LEU A 100 12.95 -29.72 -42.95
CA LEU A 100 13.58 -30.49 -41.89
C LEU A 100 14.67 -29.68 -41.14
N ALA A 101 15.49 -28.90 -41.84
CA ALA A 101 16.50 -28.04 -41.21
C ALA A 101 15.86 -26.91 -40.37
N ASN A 102 14.77 -26.32 -40.87
CA ASN A 102 13.99 -25.33 -40.12
C ASN A 102 13.30 -25.95 -38.89
N GLN A 103 12.74 -27.16 -39.01
CA GLN A 103 12.18 -27.89 -37.86
C GLN A 103 13.25 -28.26 -36.83
N ASN A 104 14.43 -28.73 -37.26
CA ASN A 104 15.52 -29.13 -36.37
C ASN A 104 16.09 -27.92 -35.58
N SER A 105 16.30 -26.78 -36.24
CA SER A 105 16.71 -25.55 -35.56
C SER A 105 15.64 -25.01 -34.59
N GLY A 106 14.35 -25.11 -34.96
CA GLY A 106 13.22 -24.86 -34.06
C GLY A 106 13.19 -25.79 -32.84
N MET A 107 13.44 -27.09 -33.05
CA MET A 107 13.53 -28.10 -31.99
C MET A 107 14.68 -27.80 -31.02
N GLN A 108 15.86 -27.42 -31.52
CA GLN A 108 17.00 -27.02 -30.68
C GLN A 108 16.74 -25.74 -29.87
N LEU A 109 15.90 -24.83 -30.36
CA LEU A 109 15.45 -23.65 -29.61
C LEU A 109 14.44 -24.04 -28.53
N ALA A 110 13.46 -24.90 -28.86
CA ALA A 110 12.50 -25.44 -27.90
C ALA A 110 13.18 -26.23 -26.78
N GLN A 111 14.13 -27.11 -27.12
CA GLN A 111 14.91 -27.89 -26.16
C GLN A 111 15.75 -27.01 -25.22
N ARG A 112 16.40 -25.96 -25.75
CA ARG A 112 17.11 -24.97 -24.93
C ARG A 112 16.18 -24.22 -23.99
N LYS A 113 15.00 -23.80 -24.48
CA LYS A 113 13.99 -23.15 -23.64
C LYS A 113 13.50 -24.08 -22.52
N ILE A 114 13.20 -25.35 -22.84
CA ILE A 114 12.79 -26.36 -21.85
C ILE A 114 13.87 -26.56 -20.78
N MET A 115 15.15 -26.60 -21.15
CA MET A 115 16.24 -26.73 -20.17
C MET A 115 16.38 -25.49 -19.26
N ASP A 116 16.17 -24.28 -19.78
CA ASP A 116 16.17 -23.06 -18.96
C ASP A 116 14.92 -22.94 -18.06
N ASP A 117 13.73 -23.29 -18.59
CA ASP A 117 12.48 -23.40 -17.83
C ASP A 117 12.65 -24.43 -16.68
N ILE A 118 13.24 -25.61 -16.94
CA ILE A 118 13.58 -26.61 -15.92
C ILE A 118 14.62 -26.07 -14.92
N SER A 119 15.69 -25.42 -15.39
CA SER A 119 16.74 -24.86 -14.52
C SER A 119 16.19 -23.79 -13.58
N SER A 120 15.30 -22.92 -14.08
CA SER A 120 14.61 -21.91 -13.27
C SER A 120 13.64 -22.54 -12.27
N THR A 121 12.90 -23.58 -12.67
CA THR A 121 11.99 -24.34 -11.81
C THR A 121 12.75 -25.03 -10.67
N ILE A 122 13.88 -25.69 -10.94
CA ILE A 122 14.73 -26.32 -9.92
C ILE A 122 15.26 -25.27 -8.92
N ARG A 123 15.68 -24.09 -9.39
CA ARG A 123 16.09 -22.98 -8.51
C ARG A 123 14.94 -22.47 -7.63
N GLN A 124 13.73 -22.35 -8.19
CA GLN A 124 12.52 -21.96 -7.44
C GLN A 124 12.17 -23.00 -6.37
N LEU A 125 12.05 -24.28 -6.73
CA LEU A 125 11.79 -25.38 -5.79
C LEU A 125 12.87 -25.48 -4.69
N THR A 126 14.13 -25.23 -5.02
CA THR A 126 15.22 -25.19 -4.03
C THR A 126 15.03 -24.03 -3.03
N LYS A 127 14.66 -22.84 -3.53
CA LYS A 127 14.37 -21.67 -2.69
C LYS A 127 13.12 -21.87 -1.83
N GLU A 128 12.07 -22.47 -2.37
CA GLU A 128 10.86 -22.82 -1.62
C GLU A 128 11.16 -23.87 -0.54
N LYS A 129 11.98 -24.88 -0.84
CA LYS A 129 12.44 -25.85 0.17
C LYS A 129 13.22 -25.20 1.31
N THR A 130 14.14 -24.28 1.04
CA THR A 130 14.87 -23.57 2.11
C THR A 130 13.96 -22.62 2.89
N LEU A 131 12.95 -22.01 2.25
CA LEU A 131 11.92 -21.23 2.93
C LEU A 131 11.09 -22.11 3.88
N ILE A 132 10.58 -23.25 3.40
CA ILE A 132 9.80 -24.22 4.18
C ILE A 132 10.60 -24.74 5.37
N GLN A 133 11.89 -25.07 5.20
CA GLN A 133 12.76 -25.51 6.31
C GLN A 133 12.96 -24.41 7.36
N ASN A 134 13.08 -23.14 6.96
CA ASN A 134 13.11 -22.00 7.88
C ASN A 134 11.75 -21.83 8.59
N THR A 135 10.63 -21.96 7.88
CA THR A 135 9.29 -21.90 8.48
C THR A 135 9.06 -23.04 9.47
N GLN A 136 9.54 -24.26 9.20
CA GLN A 136 9.51 -25.37 10.15
C GLN A 136 10.34 -25.05 11.41
N SER A 137 11.58 -24.59 11.27
CA SER A 137 12.41 -24.28 12.45
C SER A 137 11.84 -23.12 13.28
N GLN A 138 11.14 -22.17 12.65
CA GLN A 138 10.36 -21.14 13.34
C GLN A 138 9.17 -21.74 14.10
N LEU A 139 8.38 -22.63 13.47
CA LEU A 139 7.30 -23.37 14.15
C LEU A 139 7.83 -24.19 15.33
N ASP A 140 8.95 -24.89 15.19
CA ASP A 140 9.58 -25.67 16.27
C ASP A 140 10.06 -24.78 17.42
N SER A 141 10.51 -23.56 17.12
CA SER A 141 10.90 -22.57 18.15
C SER A 141 9.69 -21.97 18.86
N LEU A 142 8.61 -21.69 18.12
CA LEU A 142 7.38 -21.10 18.64
C LEU A 142 6.56 -22.11 19.45
N SER A 143 6.52 -23.38 19.01
CA SER A 143 5.95 -24.51 19.74
C SER A 143 6.65 -24.70 21.09
N ARG A 144 7.98 -24.81 21.11
CA ARG A 144 8.75 -24.89 22.38
C ARG A 144 8.55 -23.69 23.29
N LYS A 145 8.45 -22.48 22.74
CA LYS A 145 8.15 -21.27 23.52
C LYS A 145 6.72 -21.29 24.09
N LEU A 146 5.74 -21.83 23.35
CA LEU A 146 4.38 -22.02 23.82
C LEU A 146 4.32 -23.07 24.94
N SER A 147 4.97 -24.23 24.77
CA SER A 147 5.09 -25.25 25.83
C SER A 147 5.65 -24.63 27.11
N TYR A 148 6.81 -23.97 27.03
CA TYR A 148 7.41 -23.29 28.19
C TYR A 148 6.47 -22.27 28.86
N GLN A 149 5.68 -21.52 28.07
CA GLN A 149 4.69 -20.58 28.63
C GLN A 149 3.46 -21.28 29.23
N PHE A 150 3.09 -22.46 28.75
CA PHE A 150 2.06 -23.31 29.37
C PHE A 150 2.59 -23.93 30.67
N ASP A 151 3.80 -24.50 30.67
CA ASP A 151 4.44 -25.12 31.84
C ASP A 151 4.61 -24.09 33.00
N GLU A 152 5.07 -22.87 32.68
CA GLU A 152 5.16 -21.74 33.61
C GLU A 152 3.78 -21.28 34.12
N ALA A 153 2.75 -21.30 33.26
CA ALA A 153 1.38 -20.95 33.66
C ALA A 153 0.74 -22.04 34.54
N GLU A 154 0.98 -23.32 34.26
CA GLU A 154 0.53 -24.45 35.07
C GLU A 154 1.19 -24.43 36.46
N SER A 155 2.50 -24.19 36.52
CA SER A 155 3.25 -23.99 37.78
C SER A 155 2.68 -22.84 38.63
N ARG A 156 2.32 -21.72 38.00
CA ARG A 156 1.65 -20.58 38.65
C ARG A 156 0.25 -20.91 39.13
N LEU A 157 -0.52 -21.69 38.36
CA LEU A 157 -1.87 -22.12 38.75
C LEU A 157 -1.82 -23.15 39.90
N GLY A 158 -0.85 -24.06 39.91
CA GLY A 158 -0.63 -25.01 41.00
C GLY A 158 -0.31 -24.29 42.31
N THR A 159 0.69 -23.39 42.30
CA THR A 159 1.06 -22.59 43.48
C THR A 159 -0.06 -21.64 43.93
N GLN A 160 -0.84 -21.08 43.00
CA GLN A 160 -2.05 -20.31 43.34
C GLN A 160 -3.15 -21.19 43.95
N SER A 161 -3.31 -22.43 43.50
CA SER A 161 -4.28 -23.40 44.04
C SER A 161 -3.95 -23.79 45.48
N GLU A 162 -2.69 -24.10 45.77
CA GLU A 162 -2.22 -24.39 47.14
C GLU A 162 -2.44 -23.18 48.08
N LEU A 163 -2.09 -21.96 47.62
CA LEU A 163 -2.34 -20.73 48.36
C LEU A 163 -3.85 -20.51 48.62
N HIS A 164 -4.71 -20.84 47.64
CA HIS A 164 -6.15 -20.71 47.79
C HIS A 164 -6.72 -21.75 48.78
N GLN A 165 -6.19 -22.97 48.79
CA GLN A 165 -6.61 -24.00 49.74
C GLN A 165 -6.23 -23.65 51.19
N GLU A 166 -5.02 -23.15 51.43
CA GLU A 166 -4.59 -22.75 52.78
C GLU A 166 -5.32 -21.46 53.25
N THR A 167 -5.55 -20.48 52.38
CA THR A 167 -6.36 -19.31 52.74
C THR A 167 -7.83 -19.67 53.01
N HIS A 168 -8.43 -20.61 52.26
CA HIS A 168 -9.78 -21.09 52.54
C HIS A 168 -9.88 -21.84 53.88
N LYS A 169 -8.84 -22.58 54.26
CA LYS A 169 -8.72 -23.24 55.57
C LYS A 169 -8.60 -22.23 56.71
N GLN A 170 -7.83 -21.15 56.53
CA GLN A 170 -7.74 -20.04 57.49
C GLN A 170 -9.08 -19.32 57.66
N ILE A 171 -9.80 -19.04 56.56
CA ILE A 171 -11.14 -18.43 56.60
C ILE A 171 -12.12 -19.29 57.41
N LEU A 172 -12.11 -20.62 57.24
CA LEU A 172 -12.95 -21.53 58.03
C LEU A 172 -12.63 -21.46 59.53
N SER A 173 -11.35 -21.41 59.92
CA SER A 173 -10.96 -21.27 61.33
C SER A 173 -11.35 -19.91 61.94
N HIS A 174 -11.34 -18.83 61.14
CA HIS A 174 -11.83 -17.52 61.58
C HIS A 174 -13.35 -17.49 61.73
N LEU A 175 -14.11 -18.21 60.89
CA LEU A 175 -15.56 -18.33 61.04
C LEU A 175 -15.94 -19.13 62.30
N GLU A 176 -15.19 -20.17 62.66
CA GLU A 176 -15.35 -20.92 63.90
C GLU A 176 -15.11 -20.02 65.13
N ASP A 177 -13.98 -19.29 65.17
CA ASP A 177 -13.66 -18.32 66.23
C ASP A 177 -14.72 -17.19 66.35
N ILE A 178 -15.21 -16.66 65.23
CA ILE A 178 -16.27 -15.63 65.22
C ILE A 178 -17.61 -16.19 65.74
N THR A 179 -18.00 -17.40 65.35
CA THR A 179 -19.25 -18.02 65.85
C THR A 179 -19.17 -18.36 67.34
N GLN A 180 -18.03 -18.84 67.83
CA GLN A 180 -17.80 -19.05 69.26
C GLN A 180 -17.86 -17.74 70.06
N LYS A 181 -17.25 -16.65 69.55
CA LYS A 181 -17.33 -15.31 70.16
C LYS A 181 -18.76 -14.75 70.15
N ALA A 182 -19.55 -15.01 69.11
CA ALA A 182 -20.94 -14.59 69.03
C ALA A 182 -21.84 -15.31 70.06
N ASP A 183 -21.64 -16.60 70.31
CA ASP A 183 -22.35 -17.36 71.36
C ASP A 183 -22.02 -16.83 72.77
N ILE A 184 -20.75 -16.53 73.06
CA ILE A 184 -20.32 -15.89 74.32
C ILE A 184 -20.99 -14.52 74.50
N LEU A 185 -21.05 -13.70 73.45
CA LEU A 185 -21.72 -12.40 73.48
C LEU A 185 -23.24 -12.53 73.67
N TRP A 186 -23.90 -13.52 73.06
CA TRP A 186 -25.32 -13.79 73.27
C TRP A 186 -25.65 -14.17 74.70
N LYS A 187 -24.85 -15.07 75.31
CA LYS A 187 -25.01 -15.46 76.73
C LYS A 187 -24.80 -14.27 77.68
N LEU A 188 -23.87 -13.37 77.36
CA LEU A 188 -23.67 -12.12 78.12
C LEU A 188 -24.78 -11.09 77.90
N LEU A 189 -25.40 -11.06 76.73
CA LEU A 189 -26.53 -10.18 76.41
C LEU A 189 -27.79 -10.63 77.15
N GLU A 190 -28.09 -11.92 77.16
CA GLU A 190 -29.28 -12.47 77.82
C GLU A 190 -29.24 -12.30 79.35
N HIS A 191 -28.06 -12.46 79.96
CA HIS A 191 -27.88 -12.13 81.38
C HIS A 191 -28.09 -10.63 81.69
N LYS A 192 -28.00 -9.74 80.69
CA LYS A 192 -28.27 -8.30 80.84
C LYS A 192 -29.71 -7.92 80.47
N SER A 193 -30.36 -8.63 79.53
CA SER A 193 -31.74 -8.36 79.12
C SER A 193 -32.72 -8.56 80.30
N GLU A 194 -32.53 -9.60 81.11
CA GLU A 194 -33.31 -9.85 82.33
C GLU A 194 -33.33 -8.64 83.30
N LYS A 195 -32.20 -7.94 83.41
CA LYS A 195 -32.08 -6.74 84.26
C LYS A 195 -32.76 -5.52 83.64
N VAL A 196 -32.72 -5.37 82.31
CA VAL A 196 -33.42 -4.30 81.60
C VAL A 196 -34.94 -4.45 81.72
N ILE A 197 -35.46 -5.67 81.53
CA ILE A 197 -36.90 -5.99 81.65
C ILE A 197 -37.43 -5.59 83.03
N LYS A 198 -36.68 -5.91 84.10
CA LYS A 198 -37.05 -5.53 85.49
C LYS A 198 -37.08 -4.02 85.72
N GLN A 199 -36.19 -3.25 85.08
CA GLN A 199 -36.24 -1.79 85.15
C GLN A 199 -37.38 -1.20 84.30
N GLN A 200 -37.77 -1.86 83.22
CA GLN A 200 -38.82 -1.38 82.31
C GLN A 200 -40.20 -1.42 82.96
N ASP A 201 -40.49 -2.47 83.75
CA ASP A 201 -41.71 -2.58 84.58
C ASP A 201 -41.75 -1.48 85.68
N GLU A 202 -40.63 -1.23 86.35
CA GLU A 202 -40.52 -0.17 87.36
C GLU A 202 -40.74 1.25 86.76
N ILE A 203 -40.23 1.49 85.54
CA ILE A 203 -40.47 2.74 84.80
C ILE A 203 -41.95 2.88 84.41
N GLN A 204 -42.58 1.81 83.93
CA GLN A 204 -44.01 1.83 83.57
C GLN A 204 -44.89 2.17 84.77
N LYS A 205 -44.57 1.61 85.95
CA LYS A 205 -45.27 1.94 87.21
C LYS A 205 -45.12 3.41 87.61
N ARG A 206 -43.89 3.96 87.57
CA ARG A 206 -43.64 5.39 87.86
C ARG A 206 -44.32 6.33 86.85
N MET A 207 -44.48 5.91 85.59
CA MET A 207 -45.22 6.69 84.59
C MET A 207 -46.71 6.77 84.91
N GLN A 208 -47.31 5.68 85.43
CA GLN A 208 -48.69 5.66 85.90
C GLN A 208 -48.91 6.67 87.04
N GLU A 209 -48.01 6.68 88.02
CA GLU A 209 -48.02 7.60 89.17
C GLU A 209 -47.85 9.08 88.72
N ALA A 210 -47.04 9.34 87.70
CA ALA A 210 -46.87 10.68 87.14
C ALA A 210 -48.13 11.21 86.42
N LEU A 211 -48.87 10.35 85.72
CA LEU A 211 -50.11 10.74 85.01
C LEU A 211 -51.20 11.21 85.99
N ASP A 212 -51.32 10.56 87.15
CA ASP A 212 -52.28 10.94 88.19
C ASP A 212 -51.96 12.34 88.76
N SER A 213 -50.67 12.65 88.93
CA SER A 213 -50.22 13.99 89.35
C SER A 213 -50.53 15.09 88.32
N LEU A 214 -50.54 14.76 87.02
CA LEU A 214 -50.86 15.70 85.94
C LEU A 214 -52.34 16.10 85.89
N ILE A 215 -53.25 15.21 86.31
CA ILE A 215 -54.68 15.56 86.48
C ILE A 215 -54.82 16.64 87.57
N GLN A 216 -54.06 16.51 88.66
CA GLN A 216 -54.03 17.46 89.77
C GLN A 216 -53.49 18.84 89.36
N ILE A 217 -52.51 18.88 88.45
CA ILE A 217 -51.92 20.13 87.91
C ILE A 217 -52.91 20.92 87.03
N ASN A 218 -53.88 20.28 86.38
CA ASN A 218 -54.88 20.98 85.56
C ASN A 218 -55.70 22.01 86.38
N CYS A 219 -55.90 21.76 87.68
CA CYS A 219 -56.54 22.72 88.59
C CYS A 219 -55.68 23.95 88.90
N SER A 220 -54.34 23.86 88.89
CA SER A 220 -53.46 25.00 89.19
C SER A 220 -53.22 25.92 87.99
N VAL A 221 -53.28 25.39 86.76
CA VAL A 221 -53.09 26.19 85.52
C VAL A 221 -54.16 27.27 85.36
N ASN A 222 -55.41 27.00 85.75
CA ASN A 222 -56.49 28.01 85.72
C ASN A 222 -56.26 29.17 86.71
N TYR A 223 -55.60 28.92 87.84
CA TYR A 223 -55.20 29.98 88.77
C TYR A 223 -54.04 30.81 88.21
N LEU A 224 -53.04 30.14 87.62
CA LEU A 224 -51.86 30.80 87.05
C LEU A 224 -52.22 31.74 85.88
N LYS A 225 -53.22 31.38 85.07
CA LYS A 225 -53.72 32.21 83.96
C LYS A 225 -54.12 33.63 84.40
N GLY A 226 -54.84 33.75 85.52
CA GLY A 226 -55.30 35.05 86.02
C GLY A 226 -54.16 35.98 86.45
N LEU A 227 -53.01 35.44 86.85
CA LEU A 227 -51.83 36.22 87.21
C LEU A 227 -51.09 36.76 85.97
N VAL A 228 -51.06 35.99 84.88
CA VAL A 228 -50.33 36.33 83.65
C VAL A 228 -50.94 37.53 82.92
N ASP A 229 -52.27 37.60 82.84
CA ASP A 229 -52.97 38.74 82.22
C ASP A 229 -52.72 40.06 82.99
N GLN A 230 -52.52 39.99 84.32
CA GLN A 230 -52.22 41.15 85.16
C GLN A 230 -50.76 41.64 85.03
N VAL A 231 -49.80 40.72 84.83
CA VAL A 231 -48.38 41.07 84.61
C VAL A 231 -48.15 41.65 83.22
N LYS A 232 -48.84 41.12 82.19
CA LYS A 232 -48.69 41.57 80.79
C LYS A 232 -48.93 43.08 80.63
N ALA A 233 -49.94 43.62 81.31
CA ALA A 233 -50.31 45.03 81.22
C ALA A 233 -49.22 46.00 81.74
N ASP A 234 -48.44 45.61 82.76
CA ASP A 234 -47.33 46.42 83.28
C ASP A 234 -46.08 46.35 82.37
N VAL A 235 -45.84 45.19 81.73
CA VAL A 235 -44.68 44.96 80.86
C VAL A 235 -44.77 45.75 79.55
N ASP A 236 -45.92 45.78 78.88
CA ASP A 236 -46.08 46.52 77.61
C ASP A 236 -45.79 48.03 77.79
N SER A 237 -46.08 48.60 78.97
CA SER A 237 -45.74 49.99 79.31
C SER A 237 -44.22 50.27 79.36
N LYS A 238 -43.41 49.24 79.64
CA LYS A 238 -41.97 49.34 79.90
C LYS A 238 -41.09 48.92 78.72
N ILE A 239 -41.67 48.52 77.58
CA ILE A 239 -40.93 48.22 76.34
C ILE A 239 -40.86 49.43 75.39
N LEU A 240 -41.84 50.35 75.46
CA LEU A 240 -41.92 51.51 74.59
C LEU A 240 -40.73 52.48 74.79
N TRP A 241 -40.39 52.84 76.04
CA TRP A 241 -39.29 53.77 76.33
C TRP A 241 -37.90 53.22 75.98
N ALA A 242 -37.66 51.93 76.19
CA ALA A 242 -36.41 51.26 75.84
C ALA A 242 -36.13 51.29 74.32
N THR A 243 -37.20 51.27 73.51
CA THR A 243 -37.10 51.34 72.05
C THR A 243 -36.81 52.77 71.54
N THR A 244 -37.19 53.80 72.30
CA THR A 244 -36.89 55.21 71.98
C THR A 244 -35.47 55.62 72.38
N ALA A 245 -34.86 54.96 73.37
CA ALA A 245 -33.54 55.31 73.90
C ALA A 245 -32.37 54.92 72.97
N ILE A 246 -32.58 54.04 71.99
CA ILE A 246 -31.55 53.59 71.03
C ILE A 246 -31.94 54.03 69.61
N GLY A 247 -31.98 55.34 69.40
CA GLY A 247 -32.27 55.97 68.11
C GLY A 247 -31.09 55.88 67.13
N GLY A 248 -30.93 54.73 66.46
CA GLY A 248 -29.91 54.51 65.43
C GLY A 248 -30.32 53.45 64.42
N ASP A 249 -30.28 53.78 63.12
CA ASP A 249 -30.77 52.89 62.05
C ASP A 249 -29.92 51.61 61.94
N LYS A 250 -30.60 50.46 61.85
CA LYS A 250 -30.02 49.12 61.72
C LYS A 250 -29.08 48.98 60.52
N THR A 251 -29.27 49.78 59.46
CA THR A 251 -28.37 49.82 58.29
C THR A 251 -26.93 50.17 58.67
N THR A 252 -26.75 51.06 59.66
CA THR A 252 -25.43 51.57 60.05
C THR A 252 -24.55 50.50 60.72
N LEU A 253 -25.15 49.66 61.57
CA LEU A 253 -24.46 48.58 62.28
C LEU A 253 -23.88 47.54 61.30
N VAL A 254 -24.66 47.18 60.27
CA VAL A 254 -24.25 46.21 59.24
C VAL A 254 -23.10 46.76 58.39
N LEU A 255 -23.16 48.04 58.01
CA LEU A 255 -22.12 48.68 57.19
C LEU A 255 -20.77 48.73 57.92
N VAL A 256 -20.76 49.08 59.20
CA VAL A 256 -19.54 49.09 60.03
C VAL A 256 -18.93 47.68 60.13
N LEU A 257 -19.75 46.66 60.40
CA LEU A 257 -19.28 45.27 60.52
C LEU A 257 -18.59 44.77 59.23
N GLN A 258 -19.15 45.12 58.06
CA GLN A 258 -18.57 44.74 56.77
C GLN A 258 -17.25 45.46 56.46
N HIS A 259 -17.08 46.72 56.88
CA HIS A 259 -15.80 47.42 56.74
C HIS A 259 -14.71 46.87 57.67
N CYS A 260 -15.06 46.43 58.89
CA CYS A 260 -14.11 45.75 59.79
C CYS A 260 -13.57 44.45 59.16
N LEU A 261 -14.44 43.62 58.57
CA LEU A 261 -14.04 42.38 57.88
C LEU A 261 -13.11 42.66 56.69
N LEU A 262 -13.39 43.70 55.90
CA LEU A 262 -12.55 44.08 54.75
C LEU A 262 -11.14 44.52 55.18
N LEU A 263 -11.02 45.24 56.30
CA LEU A 263 -9.74 45.67 56.87
C LEU A 263 -8.90 44.47 57.31
N VAL A 264 -9.50 43.51 58.04
CA VAL A 264 -8.84 42.27 58.48
C VAL A 264 -8.35 41.45 57.27
N ALA A 265 -9.17 41.31 56.23
CA ALA A 265 -8.79 40.62 55.00
C ALA A 265 -7.61 41.31 54.28
N GLY A 266 -7.60 42.64 54.19
CA GLY A 266 -6.50 43.40 53.58
C GLY A 266 -5.16 43.25 54.31
N VAL A 267 -5.19 43.20 55.65
CA VAL A 267 -4.00 42.95 56.48
C VAL A 267 -3.48 41.52 56.28
N LEU A 268 -4.35 40.51 56.23
CA LEU A 268 -3.97 39.12 55.97
C LEU A 268 -3.33 38.95 54.58
N VAL A 269 -3.96 39.46 53.51
CA VAL A 269 -3.42 39.35 52.14
C VAL A 269 -2.07 40.06 51.99
N SER A 270 -1.92 41.26 52.59
CA SER A 270 -0.68 42.02 52.50
C SER A 270 0.47 41.47 53.38
N LEU A 271 0.18 40.59 54.34
CA LEU A 271 1.17 39.75 55.02
C LEU A 271 1.66 38.62 54.11
N PHE A 272 0.75 37.82 53.53
CA PHE A 272 1.09 36.65 52.72
C PHE A 272 1.90 36.98 51.45
N LEU A 273 1.58 38.07 50.75
CA LEU A 273 2.25 38.45 49.48
C LEU A 273 3.57 39.22 49.66
N GLN A 274 4.08 39.37 50.89
CA GLN A 274 5.37 40.02 51.20
C GLN A 274 5.60 41.42 50.57
N LEU A 275 4.53 42.19 50.31
CA LEU A 275 4.66 43.52 49.68
C LEU A 275 5.49 44.49 50.53
N SER A 276 6.13 45.45 49.85
CA SER A 276 6.95 46.47 50.50
C SER A 276 6.13 47.36 51.44
N ILE A 277 6.81 47.99 52.40
CA ILE A 277 6.18 48.76 53.49
C ILE A 277 5.31 49.91 52.93
N ALA A 278 5.71 50.53 51.81
CA ALA A 278 4.93 51.55 51.13
C ALA A 278 3.53 51.04 50.68
N CYS A 279 3.43 49.79 50.22
CA CYS A 279 2.16 49.16 49.83
C CYS A 279 1.22 48.95 51.01
N ARG A 280 1.78 48.61 52.18
CA ARG A 280 1.01 48.37 53.41
C ARG A 280 0.45 49.69 53.98
N LEU A 281 1.24 50.76 53.90
CA LEU A 281 0.81 52.10 54.32
C LEU A 281 -0.25 52.69 53.39
N SER A 282 -0.09 52.59 52.06
CA SER A 282 -1.09 53.15 51.13
C SER A 282 -2.46 52.47 51.23
N LEU A 283 -2.50 51.14 51.40
CA LEU A 283 -3.75 50.41 51.63
C LEU A 283 -4.46 50.83 52.93
N LEU A 284 -3.73 50.99 54.03
CA LEU A 284 -4.30 51.48 55.30
C LEU A 284 -4.86 52.90 55.17
N ILE A 285 -4.14 53.81 54.50
CA ILE A 285 -4.61 55.18 54.24
C ILE A 285 -5.90 55.18 53.42
N VAL A 286 -6.00 54.37 52.37
CA VAL A 286 -7.22 54.27 51.53
C VAL A 286 -8.41 53.72 52.32
N VAL A 287 -8.22 52.72 53.18
CA VAL A 287 -9.30 52.17 54.03
C VAL A 287 -9.78 53.20 55.06
N LEU A 288 -8.87 53.92 55.71
CA LEU A 288 -9.23 55.00 56.65
C LEU A 288 -9.94 56.17 55.96
N PHE A 289 -9.49 56.56 54.77
CA PHE A 289 -10.14 57.59 53.95
C PHE A 289 -11.56 57.19 53.54
N ASN A 290 -11.79 55.91 53.21
CA ASN A 290 -13.13 55.40 52.91
C ASN A 290 -14.07 55.44 54.13
N ILE A 291 -13.56 55.15 55.34
CA ILE A 291 -14.35 55.26 56.58
C ILE A 291 -14.77 56.72 56.83
N ALA A 292 -13.88 57.70 56.55
CA ALA A 292 -14.23 59.11 56.63
C ALA A 292 -15.31 59.53 55.60
N LEU A 293 -15.28 58.99 54.38
CA LEU A 293 -16.32 59.21 53.36
C LEU A 293 -17.68 58.62 53.75
N VAL A 294 -17.70 57.44 54.37
CA VAL A 294 -18.91 56.82 54.94
C VAL A 294 -19.51 57.71 56.05
N TYR A 295 -18.68 58.25 56.94
CA TYR A 295 -19.13 59.20 57.97
C TYR A 295 -19.75 60.46 57.34
N ASN A 296 -19.15 60.96 56.25
CA ASN A 296 -19.64 62.13 55.50
C ASN A 296 -20.82 61.80 54.54
N ARG A 297 -21.53 60.69 54.76
CA ARG A 297 -22.75 60.26 54.05
C ARG A 297 -22.63 60.04 52.53
N GLN A 298 -21.42 59.85 51.99
CA GLN A 298 -21.20 59.43 50.60
C GLN A 298 -20.26 58.20 50.52
N PRO A 299 -20.81 56.98 50.68
CA PRO A 299 -20.01 55.76 50.59
C PRO A 299 -19.55 55.51 49.15
N LEU A 300 -18.24 55.40 48.92
CA LEU A 300 -17.72 54.95 47.63
C LEU A 300 -17.94 53.43 47.46
N THR A 301 -18.43 53.04 46.28
CA THR A 301 -18.70 51.63 45.97
C THR A 301 -17.40 50.85 45.76
N LEU A 302 -17.43 49.56 46.07
CA LEU A 302 -16.26 48.68 46.07
C LEU A 302 -15.52 48.68 44.71
N LEU A 303 -16.25 48.86 43.61
CA LEU A 303 -15.71 48.98 42.26
C LEU A 303 -14.84 50.23 42.07
N SER A 304 -15.30 51.43 42.46
CA SER A 304 -14.52 52.67 42.29
C SER A 304 -13.29 52.69 43.19
N LEU A 305 -13.41 52.12 44.40
CA LEU A 305 -12.31 51.98 45.35
C LEU A 305 -11.22 51.00 44.85
N SER A 306 -11.59 49.93 44.14
CA SER A 306 -10.61 49.09 43.45
C SER A 306 -9.87 49.85 42.33
N GLY A 307 -10.57 50.71 41.59
CA GLY A 307 -10.01 51.53 40.52
C GLY A 307 -9.01 52.57 41.02
N THR A 308 -9.29 53.26 42.13
CA THR A 308 -8.35 54.24 42.71
C THR A 308 -7.09 53.58 43.27
N ILE A 309 -7.21 52.38 43.86
CA ILE A 309 -6.05 51.59 44.27
C ILE A 309 -5.17 51.23 43.07
N VAL A 310 -5.75 50.68 41.98
CA VAL A 310 -4.97 50.33 40.78
C VAL A 310 -4.36 51.58 40.12
N GLY A 311 -5.06 52.71 40.08
CA GLY A 311 -4.54 53.97 39.56
C GLY A 311 -3.35 54.53 40.35
N LEU A 312 -3.38 54.43 41.69
CA LEU A 312 -2.23 54.79 42.52
C LEU A 312 -1.04 53.86 42.28
N TRP A 313 -1.28 52.56 42.05
CA TRP A 313 -0.22 51.59 41.73
C TRP A 313 0.44 51.83 40.38
N THR A 314 -0.33 52.13 39.33
CA THR A 314 0.24 52.43 38.00
C THR A 314 0.99 53.76 37.99
N VAL A 315 0.46 54.81 38.62
CA VAL A 315 1.16 56.10 38.73
C VAL A 315 2.46 55.96 39.55
N SER A 316 2.45 55.24 40.67
CA SER A 316 3.64 55.04 41.51
C SER A 316 4.73 54.19 40.85
N THR A 317 4.42 53.39 39.83
CA THR A 317 5.39 52.53 39.12
C THR A 317 5.88 53.16 37.81
N VAL A 318 5.02 53.91 37.10
CA VAL A 318 5.40 54.59 35.84
C VAL A 318 6.15 55.90 36.09
N SER A 319 5.79 56.66 37.15
CA SER A 319 6.40 57.96 37.43
C SER A 319 7.93 57.92 37.60
N PRO A 320 8.54 56.99 38.37
CA PRO A 320 10.00 56.89 38.49
C PRO A 320 10.70 56.56 37.16
N VAL A 321 10.08 55.73 36.31
CA VAL A 321 10.65 55.32 35.01
C VAL A 321 10.67 56.49 34.04
N CYS A 322 9.58 57.26 33.95
CA CYS A 322 9.51 58.47 33.15
C CYS A 322 10.46 59.57 33.68
N TRP A 323 10.58 59.72 35.00
CA TRP A 323 11.49 60.70 35.62
C TRP A 323 12.96 60.38 35.36
N LEU A 324 13.36 59.10 35.42
CA LEU A 324 14.72 58.66 35.07
C LEU A 324 15.01 58.84 33.57
N ALA A 325 14.04 58.58 32.68
CA ALA A 325 14.20 58.84 31.25
C ALA A 325 14.40 60.35 30.96
N PHE A 326 13.60 61.21 31.60
CA PHE A 326 13.69 62.66 31.46
C PHE A 326 15.01 63.22 32.02
N ASN A 327 15.48 62.70 33.17
CA ASN A 327 16.77 63.08 33.73
C ASN A 327 17.96 62.60 32.88
N LYS A 328 17.87 61.46 32.19
CA LYS A 328 18.90 61.04 31.21
C LYS A 328 18.99 62.03 30.06
N TYR A 329 17.86 62.37 29.44
CA TYR A 329 17.77 63.37 28.36
C TYR A 329 18.35 64.73 28.77
N LYS A 330 18.16 65.13 30.04
CA LYS A 330 18.71 66.36 30.62
C LYS A 330 20.20 66.29 31.01
N ALA A 331 20.75 65.10 31.25
CA ALA A 331 22.15 64.93 31.64
C ALA A 331 23.11 65.02 30.43
N ASP A 332 22.72 64.44 29.29
CA ASP A 332 23.57 64.43 28.08
C ASP A 332 23.66 65.83 27.43
N SER A 333 22.68 66.72 27.64
CA SER A 333 22.75 68.12 27.17
C SER A 333 23.60 69.06 28.05
N ILE A 334 24.20 68.57 29.14
CA ILE A 334 24.98 69.38 30.09
C ILE A 334 26.48 69.01 30.06
N LYS A 335 26.83 67.79 29.64
CA LYS A 335 28.23 67.30 29.62
C LYS A 335 29.11 67.83 28.48
N SER A 336 28.56 68.54 27.50
CA SER A 336 29.31 69.02 26.34
C SER A 336 30.09 70.33 26.56
N HIS A 337 30.01 70.95 27.74
CA HIS A 337 30.36 72.37 27.90
C HIS A 337 31.47 72.70 28.91
N GLU A 338 31.99 71.72 29.68
CA GLU A 338 32.80 72.03 30.88
C GLU A 338 33.92 71.01 31.21
N HIS A 339 34.77 70.64 30.24
CA HIS A 339 36.08 70.03 30.54
C HIS A 339 37.13 70.28 29.44
N SER A 340 38.41 70.32 29.85
CA SER A 340 39.60 70.33 28.97
C SER A 340 40.05 71.66 28.32
N LYS A 341 39.89 72.76 29.04
CA LYS A 341 41.07 73.60 29.37
C LYS A 341 41.73 72.95 30.62
N THR A 342 43.05 72.92 30.85
CA THR A 342 44.22 73.43 30.12
C THR A 342 45.49 72.78 30.70
N HIS A 343 46.33 72.13 29.88
CA HIS A 343 47.80 72.31 29.85
C HIS A 343 48.41 71.42 28.76
N GLY A 344 49.60 71.79 28.27
CA GLY A 344 50.45 70.94 27.43
C GLY A 344 51.82 71.57 27.23
N LYS A 345 52.71 70.87 26.51
CA LYS A 345 53.84 71.39 25.71
C LYS A 345 54.58 70.22 25.03
N GLU A 346 55.04 70.48 23.80
CA GLU A 346 56.25 69.96 23.11
C GLU A 346 56.58 68.44 23.14
N GLU A 347 56.90 67.74 22.04
CA GLU A 347 57.03 68.04 20.59
C GLU A 347 56.55 66.76 19.81
N GLU A 348 56.74 66.43 18.51
CA GLU A 348 57.65 66.82 17.41
C GLU A 348 56.92 66.58 16.04
N GLU A 349 57.59 66.22 14.93
CA GLU A 349 57.01 65.88 13.59
C GLU A 349 56.92 64.34 13.39
N GLU A 350 56.47 63.65 12.32
CA GLU A 350 56.15 63.79 10.87
C GLU A 350 55.10 62.67 10.51
N VAL A 351 54.40 62.50 9.36
CA VAL A 351 53.95 63.31 8.17
C VAL A 351 52.90 62.45 7.37
N GLU A 352 52.39 62.94 6.22
CA GLU A 352 51.57 62.33 5.11
C GLU A 352 50.82 60.96 5.29
N ASP A 353 49.48 60.87 5.15
CA ASP A 353 48.59 60.87 3.94
C ASP A 353 48.43 59.47 3.25
N ASP A 354 47.34 59.09 2.57
CA ASP A 354 46.22 59.85 1.96
C ASP A 354 44.92 58.99 1.74
N LYS A 355 43.76 59.67 1.53
CA LYS A 355 42.50 59.28 0.80
C LYS A 355 41.82 57.88 0.93
N SER A 356 40.53 57.69 0.59
CA SER A 356 39.29 58.51 0.73
C SER A 356 38.02 57.77 0.21
N SER A 357 36.91 57.82 0.95
CA SER A 357 35.53 58.21 0.49
C SER A 357 34.80 57.42 -0.65
N THR A 358 33.45 57.31 -0.76
CA THR A 358 32.30 57.65 0.12
C THR A 358 30.97 56.99 -0.35
N LYS A 359 30.03 56.75 0.59
CA LYS A 359 28.56 57.13 0.65
C LYS A 359 27.75 57.38 -0.66
N SER A 360 26.40 57.28 -0.75
CA SER A 360 25.24 56.77 0.05
C SER A 360 23.93 57.10 -0.74
N SER A 361 22.64 56.98 -0.36
CA SER A 361 21.90 56.53 0.85
C SER A 361 20.38 56.35 0.57
N THR A 362 19.66 55.56 1.39
CA THR A 362 18.18 55.60 1.61
C THR A 362 17.24 55.29 0.41
N ARG A 363 15.93 55.00 0.53
CA ARG A 363 14.90 55.13 1.61
C ARG A 363 13.87 53.96 1.60
N SER A 364 13.09 53.81 2.68
CA SER A 364 11.98 52.87 2.92
C SER A 364 10.60 53.27 2.34
N GLU A 365 9.65 52.32 2.18
CA GLU A 365 8.27 52.37 2.78
C GLU A 365 7.36 51.13 2.48
N ASN A 366 6.15 51.15 3.06
CA ASN A 366 5.24 50.07 3.48
C ASN A 366 4.37 49.29 2.44
N SER A 367 4.08 48.02 2.81
CA SER A 367 2.74 47.36 2.90
C SER A 367 1.87 46.93 1.68
N SER A 368 1.33 45.69 1.82
CA SER A 368 -0.01 45.17 1.42
C SER A 368 -0.49 45.14 -0.05
N GLY A 369 -1.03 43.97 -0.49
CA GLY A 369 -2.13 43.97 -1.48
C GLY A 369 -2.35 42.76 -2.43
N SER A 370 -3.05 41.72 -1.97
CA SER A 370 -3.99 40.86 -2.76
C SER A 370 -3.52 39.93 -3.92
N HIS A 371 -4.47 39.08 -4.33
CA HIS A 371 -4.47 38.04 -5.38
C HIS A 371 -4.27 38.56 -6.83
N GLY A 372 -3.98 37.66 -7.81
CA GLY A 372 -4.12 38.03 -9.23
C GLY A 372 -4.35 36.97 -10.33
N ILE A 373 -3.64 35.83 -10.38
CA ILE A 373 -3.76 34.76 -11.43
C ILE A 373 -3.35 35.17 -12.88
N ILE A 374 -2.90 34.18 -13.68
CA ILE A 374 -2.59 34.16 -15.14
C ILE A 374 -1.47 35.14 -15.61
N ASP A 375 -0.61 34.80 -16.57
CA ASP A 375 -0.88 34.02 -17.78
C ASP A 375 0.34 33.32 -18.45
N ASN A 376 0.03 32.42 -19.39
CA ASN A 376 0.76 31.97 -20.60
C ASN A 376 2.27 31.60 -20.60
N GLY A 377 2.55 30.43 -21.18
CA GLY A 377 3.88 29.92 -21.52
C GLY A 377 3.88 29.04 -22.79
N LEU A 378 3.55 29.63 -23.94
CA LEU A 378 3.50 28.94 -25.23
C LEU A 378 4.90 28.52 -25.72
N SER A 379 5.00 27.32 -26.31
CA SER A 379 6.00 27.06 -27.35
C SER A 379 5.50 26.01 -28.33
N TYR A 380 5.60 26.29 -29.63
CA TYR A 380 5.18 25.42 -30.72
C TYR A 380 6.39 24.71 -31.33
N ASN A 381 6.24 23.44 -31.74
CA ASN A 381 6.90 22.94 -32.96
C ASN A 381 6.17 21.74 -33.59
N LYS A 382 5.14 22.10 -34.37
CA LYS A 382 4.75 21.59 -35.69
C LYS A 382 5.28 20.20 -36.17
N LEU A 383 4.33 19.27 -36.36
CA LEU A 383 4.20 18.21 -37.39
C LEU A 383 5.37 17.24 -37.68
N ASP A 384 5.11 15.93 -37.66
CA ASP A 384 4.75 15.21 -38.91
C ASP A 384 4.00 13.86 -38.66
N HIS A 385 3.69 13.11 -39.73
CA HIS A 385 2.71 12.00 -39.80
C HIS A 385 3.10 10.63 -39.17
N ASN A 386 2.18 10.11 -38.34
CA ASN A 386 1.45 8.83 -38.47
C ASN A 386 2.11 7.60 -39.16
N GLU A 387 2.45 6.53 -38.41
CA GLU A 387 1.89 5.17 -38.58
C GLU A 387 2.30 4.20 -37.43
N ASP A 388 1.62 3.05 -37.31
CA ASP A 388 1.57 2.23 -36.09
C ASP A 388 2.75 1.27 -35.85
N ARG A 389 3.37 1.37 -34.65
CA ARG A 389 4.09 0.26 -33.99
C ARG A 389 3.87 0.25 -32.47
N ILE A 390 2.67 -0.15 -32.04
CA ILE A 390 2.39 -0.42 -30.62
C ILE A 390 3.19 -1.66 -30.18
N SER A 391 4.27 -1.43 -29.45
CA SER A 391 5.12 -2.51 -28.90
C SER A 391 4.39 -3.27 -27.80
N LEU A 392 4.27 -4.58 -27.95
CA LEU A 392 3.37 -5.46 -27.17
C LEU A 392 3.95 -5.86 -25.79
N SER A 393 4.61 -4.91 -25.11
CA SER A 393 5.53 -5.13 -23.98
C SER A 393 5.14 -4.40 -22.69
N SER A 394 3.84 -4.24 -22.40
CA SER A 394 3.36 -3.68 -21.12
C SER A 394 2.05 -4.29 -20.59
N LEU A 395 1.98 -5.62 -20.57
CA LEU A 395 0.97 -6.36 -19.79
C LEU A 395 1.32 -6.39 -18.29
N ARG A 396 1.37 -5.22 -17.63
CA ARG A 396 1.36 -5.17 -16.16
C ARG A 396 -0.04 -5.51 -15.65
N HIS A 397 -0.17 -6.60 -14.90
CA HIS A 397 -1.38 -6.90 -14.13
C HIS A 397 -1.69 -5.74 -13.18
N ARG A 398 -2.75 -4.99 -13.44
CA ARG A 398 -3.26 -3.93 -12.56
C ARG A 398 -4.35 -4.51 -11.66
N SER A 399 -3.99 -4.83 -10.43
CA SER A 399 -4.91 -5.37 -9.41
C SER A 399 -6.00 -4.36 -9.04
N SER A 400 -7.22 -4.86 -8.80
CA SER A 400 -8.24 -4.10 -8.07
C SER A 400 -7.90 -4.06 -6.57
N PRO A 401 -8.28 -3.02 -5.80
CA PRO A 401 -8.18 -3.01 -4.34
C PRO A 401 -8.90 -4.20 -3.65
N THR A 402 -9.83 -4.84 -4.36
CA THR A 402 -10.64 -5.98 -3.90
C THR A 402 -10.09 -7.35 -4.31
N GLY A 403 -8.81 -7.45 -4.71
CA GLY A 403 -8.11 -8.74 -4.93
C GLY A 403 -8.51 -9.56 -6.16
N HIS A 404 -9.66 -9.28 -6.78
CA HIS A 404 -10.10 -9.99 -8.00
C HIS A 404 -9.32 -9.55 -9.25
N SER A 405 -9.03 -10.53 -10.12
CA SER A 405 -8.43 -10.30 -11.44
C SER A 405 -9.47 -9.74 -12.43
N ILE A 406 -9.02 -8.77 -13.24
CA ILE A 406 -9.83 -8.08 -14.26
C ILE A 406 -9.52 -8.65 -15.66
N CYS A 407 -10.51 -8.63 -16.55
CA CYS A 407 -10.42 -9.17 -17.91
C CYS A 407 -9.40 -8.43 -18.80
N ALA A 408 -8.51 -9.18 -19.44
CA ALA A 408 -7.45 -8.63 -20.31
C ALA A 408 -7.93 -8.18 -21.71
N ALA A 409 -9.21 -8.37 -22.05
CA ALA A 409 -9.77 -7.99 -23.35
C ALA A 409 -10.09 -6.48 -23.44
N VAL A 410 -10.00 -5.94 -24.66
CA VAL A 410 -10.44 -4.59 -25.01
C VAL A 410 -11.81 -4.68 -25.68
N CYS A 411 -12.76 -3.87 -25.23
CA CYS A 411 -14.10 -3.78 -25.79
C CYS A 411 -14.10 -3.00 -27.13
N ARG A 412 -15.17 -3.13 -27.94
CA ARG A 412 -15.30 -2.44 -29.26
C ARG A 412 -15.21 -0.89 -29.21
N ASN A 413 -15.26 -0.28 -28.03
CA ASN A 413 -15.06 1.15 -27.80
C ASN A 413 -13.61 1.53 -27.43
N GLY A 414 -12.64 0.62 -27.62
CA GLY A 414 -11.22 0.84 -27.30
C GLY A 414 -10.88 0.78 -25.79
N GLN A 415 -11.85 0.53 -24.91
CA GLN A 415 -11.64 0.51 -23.46
C GLN A 415 -11.45 -0.92 -22.91
N PHE A 416 -10.57 -1.08 -21.93
CA PHE A 416 -10.35 -2.37 -21.25
C PHE A 416 -11.61 -2.86 -20.51
N CYS A 417 -11.87 -4.17 -20.61
CA CYS A 417 -13.03 -4.81 -20.02
C CYS A 417 -12.93 -4.86 -18.48
N ARG A 418 -13.78 -4.11 -17.78
CA ARG A 418 -13.80 -4.05 -16.30
C ARG A 418 -14.42 -5.27 -15.61
N SER A 419 -14.86 -6.30 -16.34
CA SER A 419 -15.43 -7.50 -15.75
C SER A 419 -14.38 -8.32 -14.99
N SER A 420 -14.76 -8.86 -13.83
CA SER A 420 -13.95 -9.83 -13.09
C SER A 420 -13.78 -11.14 -13.85
N VAL A 421 -12.73 -11.88 -13.49
CA VAL A 421 -12.36 -13.15 -14.11
C VAL A 421 -12.31 -14.25 -13.05
N THR A 422 -12.73 -15.46 -13.42
CA THR A 422 -12.58 -16.65 -12.58
C THR A 422 -11.08 -16.94 -12.35
N PRO A 423 -10.63 -17.27 -11.14
CA PRO A 423 -9.23 -17.62 -10.87
C PRO A 423 -8.67 -18.62 -11.90
N GLY A 424 -7.43 -18.37 -12.35
CA GLY A 424 -6.77 -19.17 -13.38
C GLY A 424 -7.12 -18.82 -14.84
N ARG A 425 -8.05 -17.90 -15.12
CA ARG A 425 -8.36 -17.43 -16.50
C ARG A 425 -7.88 -15.99 -16.74
N LYS A 426 -7.70 -15.62 -18.01
CA LYS A 426 -7.29 -14.27 -18.47
C LYS A 426 -8.44 -13.40 -19.00
N PHE A 427 -9.55 -14.02 -19.38
CA PHE A 427 -10.71 -13.37 -19.98
C PHE A 427 -11.99 -13.69 -19.21
N CYS A 428 -12.93 -12.75 -19.13
CA CYS A 428 -14.24 -12.98 -18.51
C CYS A 428 -15.13 -13.87 -19.42
N LYS A 429 -16.23 -14.42 -18.87
CA LYS A 429 -17.14 -15.31 -19.63
C LYS A 429 -17.62 -14.72 -20.96
N ARG A 430 -17.77 -13.39 -21.04
CA ARG A 430 -18.25 -12.66 -22.24
C ARG A 430 -17.18 -12.46 -23.34
N HIS A 431 -15.91 -12.71 -23.02
CA HIS A 431 -14.76 -12.69 -23.94
C HIS A 431 -14.08 -14.07 -24.01
N ILE A 432 -14.84 -15.13 -23.73
CA ILE A 432 -14.48 -16.55 -23.95
C ILE A 432 -15.46 -17.20 -24.96
N SER A 433 -16.60 -16.57 -25.24
CA SER A 433 -17.64 -17.00 -26.17
C SER A 433 -17.58 -16.30 -27.53
N HIS A 434 -16.38 -15.85 -27.93
CA HIS A 434 -16.04 -15.16 -29.17
C HIS A 434 -14.57 -15.40 -29.47
#